data_AF-A0A3N6PM64-F1
#
_entry.id   AF-A0A3N6PM64-F1
#
_cell.length_a   1.000
_cell.length_b   1.000
_cell.length_c   1.000
_cell.angle_alpha   90.00
_cell.angle_beta   90.00
_cell.angle_gamma   90.00
#
_symmetry.space_group_name_H-M   'P 1'
#
loop_
_entity.id
_entity.type
_entity.pdbx_description
1 polymer ?
#
loop_
_entity_poly.entity_id
_entity_poly.type
_entity_poly.pdbx_seq_one_letter_code
_entity_poly.pdbx_strand_id
1 'polypeptide(L)'
;MATGFIADPERFLQKKAATGRLWIPSLFAMLVGLSLLSQTWLIRVQLGGEFLRVIDALIIWGMYRVIEGFVIWIYFIVAFWLMGIALGGKPLLGHVIRVAGWGLPPFIVAGLIWGVGYYYALRDATLLEYDLLGIEAEWNLLADYKAQAVGDPYLVGATALGSLVLVISGYIWVNGVTTACDLDRRKATIAVAVPLLLYVLYRFLAIMGVLPGP
;
A
#
# COMPACT_ATOMS: atom_id res chain seq x y z
N MET A 1 -13.06 20.66 -5.84
CA MET A 1 -13.25 19.25 -5.39
C MET A 1 -12.49 18.98 -4.08
N ALA A 2 -11.31 19.58 -3.85
CA ALA A 2 -10.51 19.40 -2.62
C ALA A 2 -10.98 20.20 -1.39
N THR A 3 -11.66 21.34 -1.57
CA THR A 3 -12.04 22.24 -0.46
C THR A 3 -12.98 21.58 0.57
N GLY A 4 -13.92 20.75 0.12
CA GLY A 4 -14.83 20.02 1.02
C GLY A 4 -14.16 18.88 1.79
N PHE A 5 -13.12 18.27 1.23
CA PHE A 5 -12.41 17.16 1.90
C PHE A 5 -11.61 17.65 3.12
N ILE A 6 -11.08 18.88 3.05
CA ILE A 6 -10.30 19.48 4.14
C ILE A 6 -11.24 20.17 5.15
N ALA A 7 -12.27 20.87 4.67
CA ALA A 7 -13.15 21.66 5.55
C ALA A 7 -14.22 20.83 6.29
N ASP A 8 -14.76 19.78 5.67
CA ASP A 8 -15.79 18.91 6.27
C ASP A 8 -15.65 17.48 5.70
N PRO A 9 -14.62 16.74 6.13
CA PRO A 9 -14.31 15.41 5.62
C PRO A 9 -15.48 14.43 5.83
N GLU A 10 -16.22 14.57 6.92
CA GLU A 10 -17.35 13.70 7.25
C GLU A 10 -18.48 13.85 6.22
N ARG A 11 -18.98 15.07 5.98
CA ARG A 11 -20.05 15.29 4.99
C ARG A 11 -19.61 14.96 3.57
N PHE A 12 -18.35 15.24 3.24
CA PHE A 12 -17.81 14.87 1.93
C PHE A 12 -17.81 13.35 1.73
N LEU A 13 -17.29 12.61 2.70
CA LEU A 13 -17.22 11.15 2.64
C LEU A 13 -18.61 10.51 2.68
N GLN A 14 -19.55 11.04 3.47
CA GLN A 14 -20.96 10.60 3.44
C GLN A 14 -21.55 10.71 2.03
N LYS A 15 -21.40 11.87 1.38
CA LYS A 15 -21.92 12.10 0.03
C LYS A 15 -21.26 11.16 -0.99
N LYS A 16 -19.95 10.95 -0.90
CA LYS A 16 -19.21 10.05 -1.81
C LYS A 16 -19.44 8.57 -1.51
N ALA A 17 -19.67 8.19 -0.26
CA ALA A 17 -20.03 6.83 0.12
C ALA A 17 -21.42 6.46 -0.40
N ALA A 18 -22.37 7.39 -0.42
CA ALA A 18 -23.73 7.17 -0.93
C ALA A 18 -23.81 7.21 -2.47
N THR A 19 -23.20 8.22 -3.10
CA THR A 19 -23.42 8.55 -4.53
C THR A 19 -22.15 8.58 -5.39
N GLY A 20 -20.98 8.32 -4.80
CA GLY A 20 -19.71 8.37 -5.51
C GLY A 20 -19.62 7.29 -6.58
N ARG A 21 -18.97 7.62 -7.69
CA ARG A 21 -18.61 6.66 -8.75
C ARG A 21 -17.40 5.84 -8.30
N LEU A 22 -17.38 4.56 -8.64
CA LEU A 22 -16.31 3.62 -8.26
C LEU A 22 -14.97 3.85 -8.96
N TRP A 23 -14.96 4.53 -10.12
CA TRP A 23 -13.72 4.73 -10.88
C TRP A 23 -12.67 5.57 -10.14
N ILE A 24 -13.09 6.46 -9.23
CA ILE A 24 -12.15 7.28 -8.44
C ILE A 24 -11.40 6.40 -7.40
N PRO A 25 -12.10 5.63 -6.54
CA PRO A 25 -11.48 4.58 -5.73
C PRO A 25 -10.52 3.66 -6.53
N SER A 26 -10.95 3.16 -7.69
CA SER A 26 -10.12 2.32 -8.55
C SER A 26 -8.87 3.04 -9.06
N LEU A 27 -9.00 4.32 -9.43
CA LEU A 27 -7.87 5.14 -9.84
C LEU A 27 -6.86 5.31 -8.70
N PHE A 28 -7.31 5.52 -7.46
CA PHE A 28 -6.40 5.58 -6.32
C PHE A 28 -5.70 4.24 -6.07
N ALA A 29 -6.40 3.11 -6.16
CA ALA A 29 -5.77 1.80 -6.07
C ALA A 29 -4.69 1.60 -7.15
N MET A 30 -4.98 2.02 -8.38
CA MET A 30 -4.01 2.00 -9.48
C MET A 30 -2.80 2.90 -9.20
N LEU A 31 -3.02 4.13 -8.70
CA LEU A 31 -1.94 5.06 -8.35
C LEU A 31 -1.09 4.57 -7.18
N VAL A 32 -1.67 3.86 -6.21
CA VAL A 32 -0.92 3.18 -5.14
C VAL A 32 -0.02 2.12 -5.75
N GLY A 33 -0.53 1.28 -6.64
CA GLY A 33 0.30 0.29 -7.29
C GLY A 33 1.41 0.89 -8.16
N LEU A 34 1.14 1.99 -8.85
CA LEU A 34 2.15 2.76 -9.60
C LEU A 34 3.20 3.40 -8.67
N SER A 35 2.82 3.86 -7.46
CA SER A 35 3.79 4.37 -6.51
C SER A 35 4.68 3.24 -5.95
N LEU A 36 4.13 2.05 -5.73
CA LEU A 36 4.91 0.88 -5.33
C LEU A 36 5.86 0.41 -6.45
N LEU A 37 5.47 0.60 -7.71
CA LEU A 37 6.35 0.33 -8.86
C LEU A 37 7.63 1.17 -8.85
N SER A 38 7.63 2.35 -8.20
CA SER A 38 8.83 3.16 -8.05
C SER A 38 9.98 2.41 -7.35
N GLN A 39 9.67 1.48 -6.43
CA GLN A 39 10.68 0.63 -5.79
C GLN A 39 11.40 -0.25 -6.81
N THR A 40 10.64 -0.90 -7.69
CA THR A 40 11.20 -1.78 -8.73
C THR A 40 11.99 -0.97 -9.74
N TRP A 41 11.46 0.20 -10.14
CA TRP A 41 12.14 1.08 -11.08
C TRP A 41 13.47 1.60 -10.53
N LEU A 42 13.54 2.00 -9.26
CA LEU A 42 14.77 2.45 -8.62
C LEU A 42 15.81 1.33 -8.50
N ILE A 43 15.39 0.11 -8.18
CA ILE A 43 16.27 -1.08 -8.17
C ILE A 43 16.83 -1.33 -9.58
N ARG A 44 16.00 -1.25 -10.63
CA ARG A 44 16.46 -1.37 -12.02
C ARG A 44 17.52 -0.33 -12.37
N VAL A 45 17.36 0.92 -11.94
CA VAL A 45 18.35 1.97 -12.20
C VAL A 45 19.71 1.65 -11.57
N GLN A 46 19.73 0.97 -10.42
CA GLN A 46 20.96 0.54 -9.74
C GLN A 46 21.62 -0.68 -10.40
N LEU A 47 20.82 -1.70 -10.72
CA LEU A 47 21.32 -2.95 -11.30
C LEU A 47 21.69 -2.80 -12.79
N GLY A 48 21.10 -1.84 -13.49
CA GLY A 48 21.20 -1.71 -14.94
C GLY A 48 20.17 -2.58 -15.68
N GLY A 49 19.80 -2.16 -16.89
CA GLY A 49 18.68 -2.76 -17.65
C GLY A 49 18.93 -4.18 -18.18
N GLU A 50 20.16 -4.67 -18.10
CA GLU A 50 20.55 -6.01 -18.60
C GLU A 50 20.38 -7.11 -17.54
N PHE A 51 20.39 -6.79 -16.24
CA PHE A 51 20.40 -7.77 -15.15
C PHE A 51 19.02 -8.38 -14.80
N LEU A 52 17.92 -7.74 -15.22
CA LEU A 52 16.55 -8.16 -14.91
C LEU A 52 15.68 -8.17 -16.17
N ARG A 53 16.22 -8.58 -17.33
CA ARG A 53 15.56 -8.30 -18.61
C ARG A 53 14.18 -8.97 -18.73
N VAL A 54 14.02 -10.18 -18.19
CA VAL A 54 12.77 -10.93 -18.27
C VAL A 54 11.80 -10.55 -17.14
N ILE A 55 12.29 -10.34 -15.92
CA ILE A 55 11.50 -9.94 -14.77
C ILE A 55 11.06 -8.49 -14.86
N ASP A 56 11.89 -7.59 -15.37
CA ASP A 56 11.47 -6.20 -15.60
C ASP A 56 10.34 -6.14 -16.63
N ALA A 57 10.38 -6.99 -17.66
CA ALA A 57 9.26 -7.12 -18.60
C ALA A 57 7.97 -7.53 -17.87
N LEU A 58 8.04 -8.40 -16.88
CA LEU A 58 6.86 -8.84 -16.13
C LEU A 58 6.42 -7.85 -15.04
N ILE A 59 7.34 -7.24 -14.31
CA ILE A 59 7.02 -6.38 -13.18
C ILE A 59 6.68 -4.96 -13.64
N ILE A 60 7.51 -4.37 -14.52
CA ILE A 60 7.33 -3.00 -15.01
C ILE A 60 6.31 -2.97 -16.14
N TRP A 61 6.46 -3.82 -17.15
CA TRP A 61 5.54 -3.81 -18.30
C TRP A 61 4.27 -4.63 -18.06
N GLY A 62 4.36 -5.73 -17.31
CA GLY A 62 3.19 -6.50 -16.87
C GLY A 62 2.40 -5.87 -15.73
N MET A 63 2.84 -4.70 -15.22
CA MET A 63 2.14 -3.92 -14.19
C MET A 63 1.79 -4.75 -12.94
N TYR A 64 2.62 -5.73 -12.58
CA TYR A 64 2.38 -6.60 -11.43
C TYR A 64 2.15 -5.80 -10.12
N ARG A 65 2.92 -4.73 -9.91
CA ARG A 65 2.75 -3.83 -8.76
C ARG A 65 1.43 -3.05 -8.77
N VAL A 66 0.79 -2.90 -9.93
CA VAL A 66 -0.55 -2.31 -10.02
C VAL A 66 -1.59 -3.22 -9.40
N ILE A 67 -1.44 -4.54 -9.57
CA ILE A 67 -2.30 -5.54 -8.92
C ILE A 67 -2.18 -5.43 -7.39
N GLU A 68 -0.97 -5.21 -6.86
CA GLU A 68 -0.75 -5.01 -5.42
C GLU A 68 -1.59 -3.86 -4.85
N GLY A 69 -1.71 -2.74 -5.58
CA GLY A 69 -2.58 -1.63 -5.17
C GLY A 69 -4.06 -2.02 -5.04
N PHE A 70 -4.56 -2.88 -5.94
CA PHE A 70 -5.91 -3.44 -5.83
C PHE A 70 -6.02 -4.47 -4.69
N VAL A 71 -4.99 -5.27 -4.45
CA VAL A 71 -4.96 -6.22 -3.32
C VAL A 71 -5.04 -5.47 -1.99
N ILE A 72 -4.28 -4.38 -1.83
CA ILE A 72 -4.35 -3.51 -0.64
C ILE A 72 -5.77 -2.94 -0.48
N TRP A 73 -6.37 -2.47 -1.57
CA TRP A 73 -7.74 -1.95 -1.52
C TRP A 73 -8.74 -3.03 -1.09
N ILE A 74 -8.70 -4.22 -1.70
CA ILE A 74 -9.55 -5.36 -1.36
C ILE A 74 -9.36 -5.78 0.10
N TYR A 75 -8.11 -5.81 0.59
CA TYR A 75 -7.81 -6.09 2.00
C TYR A 75 -8.59 -5.15 2.93
N PHE A 76 -8.52 -3.83 2.71
CA PHE A 76 -9.25 -2.88 3.55
C PHE A 76 -10.77 -2.96 3.38
N ILE A 77 -11.28 -3.29 2.19
CA ILE A 77 -12.72 -3.52 1.98
C ILE A 77 -13.19 -4.67 2.87
N VAL A 78 -12.52 -5.82 2.76
CA VAL A 78 -12.87 -7.03 3.50
C VAL A 78 -12.73 -6.78 5.00
N ALA A 79 -11.63 -6.16 5.43
CA ALA A 79 -11.37 -5.90 6.83
C ALA A 79 -12.40 -4.94 7.45
N PHE A 80 -12.73 -3.82 6.79
CA PHE A 80 -13.75 -2.89 7.29
C PHE A 80 -15.15 -3.49 7.30
N TRP A 81 -15.47 -4.33 6.32
CA TRP A 81 -16.74 -5.03 6.28
C TRP A 81 -16.86 -6.04 7.43
N LEU A 82 -15.85 -6.89 7.63
CA LEU A 82 -15.82 -7.88 8.73
C LEU A 82 -15.83 -7.21 10.11
N MET A 83 -14.98 -6.19 10.31
CA MET A 83 -14.94 -5.43 11.56
C MET A 83 -16.26 -4.68 11.80
N GLY A 84 -16.89 -4.18 10.75
CA GLY A 84 -18.21 -3.57 10.80
C GLY A 84 -19.26 -4.52 11.39
N ILE A 85 -19.32 -5.76 10.88
CA ILE A 85 -20.21 -6.80 11.40
C ILE A 85 -19.85 -7.17 12.84
N ALA A 86 -18.57 -7.43 13.11
CA ALA A 86 -18.10 -7.88 14.42
C ALA A 86 -18.37 -6.87 15.54
N LEU A 87 -18.41 -5.57 15.22
CA LEU A 87 -18.69 -4.49 16.17
C LEU A 87 -20.18 -4.12 16.28
N GLY A 88 -21.05 -4.88 15.60
CA GLY A 88 -22.51 -4.72 15.65
C GLY A 88 -23.06 -3.65 14.69
N GLY A 89 -22.28 -3.25 13.69
CA GLY A 89 -22.72 -2.35 12.63
C GLY A 89 -23.49 -3.05 11.51
N LYS A 90 -23.99 -2.27 10.56
CA LYS A 90 -24.75 -2.73 9.38
C LYS A 90 -24.04 -2.30 8.10
N PRO A 91 -22.89 -2.92 7.76
CA PRO A 91 -22.09 -2.48 6.63
C PRO A 91 -22.78 -2.70 5.31
N LEU A 92 -22.94 -1.62 4.55
CA LEU A 92 -23.37 -1.68 3.16
C LEU A 92 -22.13 -1.86 2.28
N LEU A 93 -21.96 -3.03 1.66
CA LEU A 93 -20.75 -3.38 0.91
C LEU A 93 -20.36 -2.31 -0.12
N GLY A 94 -21.32 -1.78 -0.89
CA GLY A 94 -21.07 -0.71 -1.87
C GLY A 94 -20.59 0.61 -1.24
N HIS A 95 -20.95 0.90 0.00
CA HIS A 95 -20.44 2.07 0.74
C HIS A 95 -19.02 1.81 1.24
N VAL A 96 -18.77 0.62 1.79
CA VAL A 96 -17.45 0.19 2.27
C VAL A 96 -16.42 0.20 1.14
N ILE A 97 -16.76 -0.34 -0.04
CA ILE A 97 -15.89 -0.34 -1.23
C ILE A 97 -15.43 1.09 -1.57
N ARG A 98 -16.39 2.03 -1.62
CA ARG A 98 -16.13 3.42 -1.96
C ARG A 98 -15.29 4.10 -0.88
N VAL A 99 -15.65 3.95 0.38
CA VAL A 99 -14.94 4.54 1.53
C VAL A 99 -13.50 4.03 1.61
N ALA A 100 -13.28 2.73 1.46
CA ALA A 100 -11.95 2.14 1.50
C ALA A 100 -11.02 2.79 0.47
N GLY A 101 -11.52 3.07 -0.74
CA GLY A 101 -10.71 3.70 -1.79
C GLY A 101 -10.37 5.17 -1.52
N TRP A 102 -11.24 5.93 -0.86
CA TRP A 102 -10.99 7.35 -0.55
C TRP A 102 -9.88 7.57 0.47
N GLY A 103 -9.54 6.57 1.29
CA GLY A 103 -8.39 6.65 2.20
C GLY A 103 -7.09 6.10 1.62
N LEU A 104 -7.06 5.68 0.34
CA LEU A 104 -5.83 5.26 -0.33
C LEU A 104 -4.84 6.38 -0.73
N PRO A 105 -5.20 7.66 -0.93
CA PRO A 105 -4.23 8.66 -1.39
C PRO A 105 -2.94 8.77 -0.56
N PRO A 106 -2.95 8.69 0.80
CA PRO A 106 -1.71 8.68 1.57
C PRO A 106 -0.80 7.46 1.30
N PHE A 107 -1.34 6.32 0.83
CA PHE A 107 -0.53 5.17 0.41
C PHE A 107 0.32 5.48 -0.83
N ILE A 108 -0.12 6.41 -1.69
CA ILE A 108 0.67 6.85 -2.85
C ILE A 108 1.98 7.47 -2.34
N VAL A 109 1.86 8.42 -1.40
CA VAL A 109 3.00 9.10 -0.77
C VAL A 109 3.88 8.11 0.00
N ALA A 110 3.28 7.22 0.79
CA ALA A 110 4.02 6.19 1.51
C ALA A 110 4.81 5.27 0.57
N GLY A 111 4.20 4.84 -0.55
CA GLY A 111 4.86 4.01 -1.56
C GLY A 111 6.10 4.67 -2.17
N LEU A 112 6.05 5.98 -2.43
CA LEU A 112 7.20 6.75 -2.91
C LEU A 112 8.30 6.86 -1.84
N ILE A 113 7.94 7.14 -0.59
CA ILE A 113 8.89 7.19 0.53
C ILE A 113 9.60 5.84 0.69
N TRP A 114 8.86 4.73 0.63
CA TRP A 114 9.43 3.39 0.68
C TRP A 114 10.34 3.09 -0.53
N GLY A 115 9.99 3.60 -1.72
CA GLY A 115 10.86 3.59 -2.91
C GLY A 115 12.21 4.23 -2.65
N VAL A 116 12.20 5.44 -2.10
CA VAL A 116 13.43 6.15 -1.72
C VAL A 116 14.22 5.38 -0.64
N GLY A 117 13.53 4.79 0.34
CA GLY A 117 14.15 3.93 1.35
C GLY A 117 14.92 2.75 0.75
N TYR A 118 14.29 2.01 -0.16
CA TYR A 118 14.94 0.91 -0.89
C TYR A 118 16.14 1.39 -1.69
N TYR A 119 16.03 2.53 -2.37
CA TYR A 119 17.15 3.08 -3.13
C TYR A 119 18.36 3.34 -2.22
N TYR A 120 18.19 4.01 -1.08
CA TYR A 120 19.30 4.29 -0.18
C TYR A 120 19.85 3.03 0.51
N ALA A 121 19.00 2.07 0.84
CA ALA A 121 19.41 0.82 1.45
C ALA A 121 20.23 -0.07 0.50
N LEU A 122 19.97 0.01 -0.81
CA LEU A 122 20.59 -0.84 -1.82
C LEU A 122 21.69 -0.15 -2.65
N ARG A 123 21.90 1.16 -2.50
CA ARG A 123 22.86 1.90 -3.36
C ARG A 123 24.29 1.38 -3.30
N ASP A 124 24.67 0.80 -2.15
CA ASP A 124 26.01 0.27 -1.86
C ASP A 124 25.99 -1.26 -1.82
N ALA A 125 24.89 -1.90 -2.23
CA ALA A 125 24.72 -3.35 -2.22
C ALA A 125 25.63 -4.01 -3.25
N THR A 126 26.12 -5.19 -2.91
CA THR A 126 26.97 -5.98 -3.81
C THR A 126 26.13 -6.65 -4.89
N LEU A 127 26.57 -6.49 -6.15
CA LEU A 127 26.00 -7.21 -7.28
C LEU A 127 26.52 -8.65 -7.24
N LEU A 128 25.60 -9.60 -7.06
CA LEU A 128 25.93 -11.02 -7.13
C LEU A 128 26.06 -11.41 -8.60
N GLU A 129 27.17 -12.04 -8.97
CA GLU A 129 27.34 -12.63 -10.29
C GLU A 129 26.45 -13.89 -10.39
N TYR A 130 25.47 -13.85 -11.30
CA TYR A 130 24.57 -14.96 -11.59
C TYR A 130 24.66 -15.34 -13.07
N ASP A 131 24.52 -16.64 -13.36
CA ASP A 131 24.26 -17.10 -14.73
C ASP A 131 22.77 -16.88 -15.04
N LEU A 132 22.46 -15.79 -15.74
CA LEU A 132 21.11 -15.25 -15.93
C LEU A 132 20.31 -15.99 -17.01
N LEU A 133 20.07 -17.28 -16.82
CA LEU A 133 19.23 -18.09 -17.71
C LEU A 133 17.88 -18.39 -17.06
N GLY A 134 16.89 -17.54 -17.35
CA GLY A 134 15.47 -17.78 -17.06
C GLY A 134 14.87 -16.95 -15.92
N ILE A 135 13.54 -16.94 -15.84
CA ILE A 135 12.76 -16.14 -14.88
C ILE A 135 13.11 -16.50 -13.44
N GLU A 136 13.34 -17.77 -13.15
CA GLU A 136 13.65 -18.24 -11.80
C GLU A 136 14.99 -17.68 -11.29
N ALA A 137 16.02 -17.68 -12.14
CA ALA A 137 17.34 -17.14 -11.80
C ALA A 137 17.28 -15.63 -11.54
N GLU A 138 16.60 -14.87 -12.39
CA GLU A 138 16.41 -13.43 -12.18
C GLU A 138 15.59 -13.15 -10.90
N TRP A 139 14.63 -14.03 -10.55
CA TRP A 139 13.76 -13.83 -9.39
C TRP A 139 14.53 -14.04 -8.10
N ASN A 140 15.36 -15.08 -8.08
CA ASN A 140 16.25 -15.37 -6.97
C ASN A 140 17.30 -14.26 -6.81
N LEU A 141 17.90 -13.76 -7.90
CA LEU A 141 18.80 -12.62 -7.86
C LEU A 141 18.11 -11.38 -7.25
N LEU A 142 16.89 -11.06 -7.69
CA LEU A 142 16.14 -9.92 -7.14
C LEU A 142 15.82 -10.11 -5.66
N ALA A 143 15.48 -11.33 -5.24
CA ALA A 143 15.21 -11.66 -3.85
C ALA A 143 16.48 -11.51 -2.99
N ASP A 144 17.61 -12.05 -3.43
CA ASP A 144 18.91 -11.94 -2.75
C ASP A 144 19.39 -10.50 -2.68
N TYR A 145 19.23 -9.73 -3.77
CA TYR A 145 19.57 -8.31 -3.78
C TYR A 145 18.74 -7.55 -2.76
N LYS A 146 17.42 -7.75 -2.74
CA LYS A 146 16.54 -7.14 -1.72
C LYS A 146 16.85 -7.60 -0.30
N ALA A 147 17.32 -8.83 -0.12
CA ALA A 147 17.69 -9.36 1.19
C ALA A 147 18.84 -8.57 1.83
N GLN A 148 19.73 -7.95 1.03
CA GLN A 148 20.79 -7.07 1.53
C GLN A 148 20.26 -5.80 2.21
N ALA A 149 19.03 -5.37 1.89
CA ALA A 149 18.39 -4.21 2.54
C ALA A 149 17.64 -4.56 3.85
N VAL A 150 17.57 -5.84 4.23
CA VAL A 150 16.84 -6.27 5.42
C VAL A 150 17.47 -5.66 6.67
N GLY A 151 16.64 -4.96 7.46
CA GLY A 151 17.09 -4.26 8.65
C GLY A 151 17.93 -2.99 8.41
N ASP A 152 18.13 -2.58 7.15
CA ASP A 152 18.91 -1.38 6.83
C ASP A 152 18.27 -0.13 7.46
N PRO A 153 19.05 0.76 8.11
CA PRO A 153 18.52 1.95 8.77
C PRO A 153 17.71 2.89 7.86
N TYR A 154 18.08 3.03 6.59
CA TYR A 154 17.33 3.85 5.63
C TYR A 154 15.98 3.21 5.29
N LEU A 155 15.94 1.89 5.09
CA LEU A 155 14.70 1.18 4.82
C LEU A 155 13.76 1.17 6.03
N VAL A 156 14.30 0.97 7.23
CA VAL A 156 13.54 1.06 8.49
C VAL A 156 12.99 2.47 8.70
N GLY A 157 13.83 3.49 8.53
CA GLY A 157 13.43 4.89 8.67
C GLY A 157 12.38 5.32 7.66
N ALA A 158 12.55 4.95 6.40
CA ALA A 158 11.56 5.19 5.35
C ALA A 158 10.25 4.44 5.61
N THR A 159 10.32 3.20 6.10
CA THR A 159 9.14 2.42 6.47
C THR A 159 8.36 3.09 7.59
N ALA A 160 9.03 3.51 8.65
CA ALA A 160 8.42 4.26 9.75
C ALA A 160 7.79 5.57 9.25
N LEU A 161 8.51 6.37 8.45
CA LEU A 161 8.00 7.62 7.92
C LEU A 161 6.77 7.41 7.02
N GLY A 162 6.82 6.43 6.10
CA GLY A 162 5.69 6.09 5.25
C GLY A 162 4.49 5.60 6.06
N SER A 163 4.72 4.80 7.11
CA SER A 163 3.66 4.35 8.03
C SER A 163 3.03 5.51 8.81
N LEU A 164 3.79 6.53 9.23
CA LEU A 164 3.24 7.73 9.85
C LEU A 164 2.30 8.50 8.91
N VAL A 165 2.62 8.55 7.61
CA VAL A 165 1.74 9.15 6.61
C VAL A 165 0.39 8.40 6.53
N LEU A 166 0.37 7.10 6.76
CA LEU A 166 -0.87 6.31 6.75
C LEU A 166 -1.81 6.62 7.93
N VAL A 167 -1.35 7.31 8.97
CA VAL A 167 -2.25 7.83 10.03
C VAL A 167 -3.32 8.75 9.43
N ILE A 168 -2.97 9.49 8.37
CA ILE A 168 -3.92 10.32 7.62
C ILE A 168 -5.01 9.43 6.98
N SER A 169 -4.64 8.27 6.40
CA SER A 169 -5.61 7.29 5.90
C SER A 169 -6.54 6.80 7.00
N GLY A 170 -6.00 6.50 8.18
CA GLY A 170 -6.78 6.15 9.36
C GLY A 170 -7.83 7.20 9.70
N TYR A 171 -7.42 8.47 9.79
CA TYR A 171 -8.34 9.58 10.04
C TYR A 171 -9.47 9.67 8.99
N ILE A 172 -9.14 9.56 7.70
CA ILE A 172 -10.11 9.58 6.60
C ILE A 172 -11.10 8.41 6.73
N TRP A 173 -10.58 7.21 6.94
CA TRP A 173 -11.40 6.00 7.03
C TRP A 173 -12.30 5.98 8.26
N VAL A 174 -11.89 6.51 9.41
CA VAL A 174 -12.77 6.55 10.60
C VAL A 174 -14.07 7.28 10.29
N ASN A 175 -13.99 8.44 9.63
CA ASN A 175 -15.17 9.21 9.24
C ASN A 175 -16.04 8.44 8.22
N GLY A 176 -15.40 7.79 7.25
CA GLY A 176 -16.11 7.01 6.24
C GLY A 176 -16.76 5.75 6.79
N VAL A 177 -16.07 4.99 7.64
CA VAL A 177 -16.53 3.73 8.23
C VAL A 177 -17.64 3.96 9.25
N THR A 178 -17.61 5.06 10.01
CA THR A 178 -18.73 5.49 10.87
C THR A 178 -20.03 5.49 10.07
N THR A 179 -20.01 6.08 8.87
CA THR A 179 -21.20 6.15 8.02
C THR A 179 -21.48 4.84 7.28
N ALA A 180 -20.47 4.24 6.65
CA ALA A 180 -20.64 3.08 5.78
C ALA A 180 -21.05 1.81 6.55
N CYS A 181 -20.69 1.74 7.83
CA CYS A 181 -20.97 0.61 8.71
C CYS A 181 -22.01 0.89 9.79
N ASP A 182 -22.58 2.10 9.85
CA ASP A 182 -23.52 2.51 10.92
C ASP A 182 -22.94 2.23 12.32
N LEU A 183 -21.73 2.71 12.55
CA LEU A 183 -20.99 2.55 13.80
C LEU A 183 -20.83 3.89 14.48
N ASP A 184 -20.79 3.91 15.81
CA ASP A 184 -20.31 5.07 16.54
C ASP A 184 -18.80 5.27 16.31
N ARG A 185 -18.33 6.50 16.51
CA ARG A 185 -16.94 6.89 16.19
C ARG A 185 -15.89 6.07 16.94
N ARG A 186 -16.19 5.57 18.16
CA ARG A 186 -15.24 4.75 18.93
C ARG A 186 -15.08 3.39 18.26
N LYS A 187 -16.18 2.73 17.90
CA LYS A 187 -16.15 1.46 17.17
C LYS A 187 -15.54 1.60 15.77
N ALA A 188 -15.87 2.67 15.05
CA ALA A 188 -15.27 2.95 13.75
C ALA A 188 -13.74 3.13 13.84
N THR A 189 -13.26 3.80 14.90
CA THR A 189 -11.82 3.90 15.19
C THR A 189 -11.18 2.52 15.34
N ILE A 190 -11.80 1.61 16.07
CA ILE A 190 -11.30 0.23 16.23
C ILE A 190 -11.32 -0.53 14.89
N ALA A 191 -12.42 -0.42 14.15
CA ALA A 191 -12.59 -1.07 12.85
C ALA A 191 -11.54 -0.65 11.82
N VAL A 192 -11.01 0.56 11.94
CA VAL A 192 -9.98 1.12 11.05
C VAL A 192 -8.58 0.89 11.58
N ALA A 193 -8.36 1.12 12.88
CA ALA A 193 -7.04 1.03 13.49
C ALA A 193 -6.50 -0.40 13.45
N VAL A 194 -7.34 -1.42 13.70
CA VAL A 194 -6.88 -2.81 13.72
C VAL A 194 -6.34 -3.25 12.35
N PRO A 195 -7.07 -3.14 11.22
CA PRO A 195 -6.54 -3.52 9.91
C PRO A 195 -5.34 -2.69 9.47
N LEU A 196 -5.31 -1.40 9.81
CA LEU A 196 -4.20 -0.51 9.46
C LEU A 196 -2.92 -0.87 10.24
N LEU A 197 -3.04 -1.13 11.55
CA LEU A 197 -1.93 -1.57 12.37
C LEU A 197 -1.41 -2.94 11.94
N LEU A 198 -2.29 -3.87 11.57
CA LEU A 198 -1.88 -5.17 11.00
C LEU A 198 -1.10 -4.99 9.69
N TYR A 199 -1.55 -4.09 8.80
CA TYR A 199 -0.82 -3.77 7.57
C TYR A 199 0.56 -3.16 7.86
N VAL A 200 0.63 -2.19 8.79
CA VAL A 200 1.90 -1.57 9.20
C VAL A 200 2.83 -2.60 9.83
N LEU A 201 2.32 -3.46 10.72
CA LEU A 201 3.09 -4.53 11.34
C LEU A 201 3.62 -5.51 10.30
N TYR A 202 2.78 -5.93 9.34
CA TYR A 202 3.21 -6.77 8.21
C TYR A 202 4.38 -6.13 7.46
N ARG A 203 4.31 -4.82 7.15
CA ARG A 203 5.40 -4.10 6.48
C ARG A 203 6.69 -4.14 7.29
N PHE A 204 6.63 -3.93 8.61
CA PHE A 204 7.80 -4.00 9.48
C PHE A 204 8.39 -5.41 9.55
N LEU A 205 7.55 -6.44 9.72
CA LEU A 205 8.00 -7.82 9.75
C LEU A 205 8.64 -8.24 8.43
N ALA A 206 8.12 -7.73 7.30
CA ALA A 206 8.66 -8.02 5.98
C ALA A 206 10.05 -7.39 5.76
N ILE A 207 10.26 -6.12 6.13
CA ILE A 207 11.59 -5.49 6.01
C ILE A 207 12.62 -6.01 7.02
N MET A 208 12.17 -6.70 8.07
CA MET A 208 13.03 -7.39 9.04
C MET A 208 13.29 -8.85 8.64
N GLY A 209 12.79 -9.31 7.47
CA GLY A 209 13.01 -10.67 6.98
C GLY A 209 12.22 -11.76 7.73
N VAL A 210 11.28 -11.38 8.60
CA VAL A 210 10.43 -12.33 9.35
C VAL A 210 9.32 -12.88 8.46
N LEU A 211 8.80 -12.05 7.55
CA LEU A 211 7.80 -12.39 6.55
C LEU A 211 8.34 -12.14 5.14
N PRO A 212 7.73 -12.75 4.10
CA PRO A 212 8.06 -12.43 2.73
C PRO A 212 7.99 -10.92 2.47
N GLY A 213 9.04 -10.38 1.87
CA GLY A 213 9.12 -8.97 1.48
C GLY A 213 8.03 -8.59 0.46
N PRO A 214 7.51 -7.35 0.49
CA PRO A 214 6.64 -6.82 -0.56
C PRO A 214 7.37 -6.61 -1.90
#